data_AF-A0A3Q9BU98-F1
#
_entry.id   AF-A0A3Q9BU98-F1
#
_cell.length_a   1.000
_cell.length_b   1.000
_cell.length_c   1.000
_cell.angle_alpha   90.00
_cell.angle_beta   90.00
_cell.angle_gamma   90.00
#
_symmetry.space_group_name_H-M   'P 1'
#
loop_
_entity.id
_entity.type
_entity.pdbx_description
1 polymer ?
#
loop_
_entity_poly.entity_id
_entity_poly.type
_entity_poly.pdbx_seq_one_letter_code
_entity_poly.pdbx_strand_id
1 'polypeptide(L)' 'MAKTKSYKVHSYVPSRKEVASLNIKELTEILTGWMCNSPTEIIPSRTQIAEVKDILLTRPDLSQLTGLITMCNYYINGE' A
#
# COMPACT_ATOMS: atom_id res chain seq x y z
N MET A 1 -22.36 21.23 -14.93
CA MET A 1 -20.90 21.27 -14.73
C MET A 1 -20.49 19.99 -14.02
N ALA A 2 -20.02 18.97 -14.75
CA ALA A 2 -19.48 17.77 -14.14
C ALA A 2 -18.08 18.09 -13.61
N LYS A 3 -17.89 18.03 -12.29
CA LYS A 3 -16.55 18.11 -11.69
C LYS A 3 -15.81 16.83 -12.05
N THR A 4 -14.97 16.86 -13.08
CA THR A 4 -14.02 15.79 -13.35
C THR A 4 -13.11 15.66 -12.14
N LYS A 5 -13.36 14.64 -11.31
CA LYS A 5 -12.50 14.27 -10.19
C LYS A 5 -11.17 13.85 -10.82
N SER A 6 -10.16 14.71 -10.76
CA SER A 6 -8.81 14.36 -11.23
C SER A 6 -8.29 13.29 -10.28
N TYR A 7 -8.44 12.01 -10.65
CA TYR A 7 -7.84 10.91 -9.91
C TYR A 7 -6.34 11.04 -10.11
N LYS A 8 -5.62 11.50 -9.08
CA LYS A 8 -4.17 11.56 -9.10
C LYS A 8 -3.69 10.11 -9.13
N VAL A 9 -3.40 9.62 -10.34
CA VAL A 9 -2.88 8.28 -10.57
C VAL A 9 -1.55 8.16 -9.82
N HIS A 10 -1.46 7.18 -8.94
CA HIS A 10 -0.23 6.92 -8.19
C HIS A 10 0.59 5.90 -8.96
N SER A 11 1.56 6.38 -9.74
CA SER A 11 2.42 5.54 -10.60
C SER A 11 3.63 4.95 -9.90
N TYR A 12 3.74 5.12 -8.58
CA TYR A 12 4.91 4.71 -7.82
C TYR A 12 4.68 3.36 -7.12
N VAL A 13 5.64 2.46 -7.29
CA VAL A 13 5.68 1.11 -6.71
C VAL A 13 6.75 1.08 -5.62
N PRO A 14 6.43 0.74 -4.36
CA PRO A 14 7.40 0.69 -3.28
C PRO A 14 8.36 -0.48 -3.45
N SER A 15 9.63 -0.26 -3.11
CA SER A 15 10.60 -1.34 -2.89
C SER A 15 10.44 -1.95 -1.50
N ARG A 16 10.91 -3.20 -1.33
CA ARG A 16 10.94 -3.87 -0.01
C ARG A 16 11.71 -3.08 1.03
N LYS A 17 12.80 -2.41 0.63
CA LYS A 17 13.60 -1.55 1.51
C LYS A 17 12.77 -0.37 2.04
N GLU A 18 12.03 0.29 1.16
CA GLU A 18 11.14 1.40 1.53
C GLU A 18 10.03 0.94 2.48
N VAL A 19 9.41 -0.21 2.22
CA VAL A 19 8.41 -0.79 3.13
C VAL A 19 9.00 -1.07 4.51
N ALA A 20 10.25 -1.51 4.59
CA ALA A 20 10.93 -1.80 5.85
C ALA A 20 11.38 -0.55 6.63
N SER A 21 11.76 0.54 5.94
CA SER A 21 12.48 1.65 6.57
C SER A 21 11.78 3.02 6.58
N LEU A 22 10.81 3.25 5.68
CA LEU A 22 10.13 4.55 5.65
C LEU A 22 9.31 4.78 6.91
N ASN A 23 9.17 6.04 7.31
CA ASN A 23 8.30 6.38 8.42
C ASN A 23 6.83 6.09 8.07
N ILE A 24 6.00 5.94 9.10
CA ILE A 24 4.60 5.50 8.95
C ILE A 24 3.81 6.40 8.02
N LYS A 25 4.03 7.73 8.06
CA LYS A 25 3.29 8.69 7.24
C LYS A 25 3.61 8.50 5.75
N GLU A 26 4.89 8.49 5.39
CA GLU A 26 5.34 8.29 4.01
C GLU A 26 4.92 6.92 3.47
N LEU A 27 5.10 5.88 4.29
CA LEU A 27 4.70 4.52 3.94
C LEU A 27 3.19 4.42 3.68
N THR A 28 2.39 5.09 4.50
CA THR A 28 0.93 5.09 4.36
C THR A 28 0.50 5.74 3.05
N GLU A 29 1.08 6.89 2.70
CA GLU A 29 0.79 7.58 1.44
C GLU A 29 1.12 6.70 0.23
N ILE A 30 2.32 6.11 0.23
CA ILE A 30 2.80 5.25 -0.84
C ILE A 30 1.95 3.99 -1.00
N LEU A 31 1.68 3.26 0.09
CA LEU A 31 0.92 2.01 0.02
C LEU A 31 -0.55 2.26 -0.33
N THR A 32 -1.17 3.32 0.20
CA THR A 32 -2.54 3.69 -0.17
C THR A 32 -2.61 4.13 -1.62
N GLY A 33 -1.62 4.89 -2.09
CA GLY A 33 -1.49 5.26 -3.48
C GLY A 33 -1.40 4.04 -4.38
N TRP A 34 -0.47 3.14 -4.10
CA TRP A 34 -0.23 1.95 -4.90
C TRP A 34 -1.37 0.93 -4.85
N MET A 35 -2.02 0.72 -3.72
CA MET A 35 -3.11 -0.27 -3.63
C MET A 35 -4.45 0.27 -4.14
N CYS A 36 -4.76 1.55 -3.92
CA CYS A 36 -6.10 2.10 -4.20
C CYS A 36 -6.15 3.00 -5.45
N ASN A 37 -5.03 3.56 -5.90
CA ASN A 37 -4.99 4.59 -6.94
C ASN A 37 -3.99 4.29 -8.06
N SER A 38 -3.53 3.03 -8.18
CA SER A 38 -2.64 2.62 -9.24
C SER A 38 -3.32 2.61 -10.61
N PRO A 39 -2.60 2.96 -11.68
CA PRO A 39 -3.02 2.62 -13.03
C PRO A 39 -2.96 1.09 -13.22
N THR A 40 -3.76 0.57 -14.15
CA THR A 40 -3.97 -0.87 -14.38
C THR A 40 -2.67 -1.66 -14.51
N GLU A 41 -1.64 -1.05 -15.09
CA GLU A 41 -0.34 -1.63 -15.40
C GLU A 41 0.49 -1.98 -14.17
N ILE A 42 0.22 -1.36 -13.01
CA ILE A 42 1.00 -1.56 -11.78
C ILE A 42 0.15 -1.90 -10.56
N ILE A 43 -1.12 -2.28 -10.76
CA ILE A 43 -1.96 -2.77 -9.66
C ILE A 43 -1.23 -3.93 -8.98
N PRO A 44 -1.02 -3.89 -7.65
CA PRO A 44 -0.32 -4.94 -6.95
C PRO A 44 -1.09 -6.26 -7.02
N SER A 45 -0.37 -7.34 -7.34
CA SER A 45 -0.88 -8.70 -7.18
C SER A 45 -1.02 -9.07 -5.70
N ARG A 46 -1.88 -10.05 -5.39
CA ARG A 46 -2.03 -10.57 -4.02
C ARG A 46 -0.70 -11.03 -3.42
N THR A 47 0.19 -11.64 -4.21
CA THR A 47 1.53 -12.05 -3.77
C THR A 47 2.38 -10.85 -3.35
N GLN A 48 2.38 -9.77 -4.13
CA GLN A 48 3.11 -8.56 -3.77
C GLN A 48 2.55 -7.92 -2.48
N ILE A 49 1.23 -7.92 -2.30
CA ILE A 49 0.59 -7.43 -1.07
C ILE A 49 0.95 -8.30 0.14
N ALA A 50 1.03 -9.63 -0.04
CA ALA A 50 1.48 -10.54 1.00
C ALA A 50 2.94 -10.27 1.41
N GLU A 51 3.84 -10.03 0.45
CA GLU A 51 5.23 -9.66 0.76
C GLU A 51 5.32 -8.33 1.54
N VAL A 52 4.52 -7.33 1.17
CA VAL A 52 4.43 -6.08 1.93
C VAL A 52 4.00 -6.34 3.36
N LYS A 53 2.92 -7.13 3.55
CA LYS A 53 2.41 -7.48 4.87
C LYS A 53 3.49 -8.18 5.71
N ASP A 54 4.20 -9.15 5.14
CA ASP A 54 5.26 -9.88 5.84
C ASP A 54 6.36 -8.92 6.32
N ILE A 55 6.76 -7.96 5.50
CA ILE A 55 7.73 -6.93 5.91
C ILE A 55 7.16 -6.05 7.03
N LEU A 56 5.92 -5.57 6.91
CA LEU A 56 5.27 -4.75 7.94
C LEU A 56 5.21 -5.47 9.29
N LEU A 57 4.98 -6.79 9.29
CA LEU A 57 4.94 -7.62 10.51
C LEU A 57 6.30 -7.76 11.20
N THR A 58 7.42 -7.52 10.49
CA THR A 58 8.77 -7.55 11.07
C THR A 58 9.23 -6.22 11.65
N ARG A 59 8.47 -5.13 11.43
CA ARG A 59 8.89 -3.80 11.86
C ARG A 59 8.72 -3.60 13.37
N PRO A 60 9.63 -2.85 14.02
CA PRO A 60 9.54 -2.57 15.46
C PRO A 60 8.35 -1.67 15.84
N ASP A 61 7.82 -0.89 14.89
CA ASP A 61 6.68 0.00 15.03
C ASP A 61 5.35 -0.63 14.55
N LEU A 62 5.29 -1.97 14.44
CA LEU A 62 4.13 -2.78 14.04
C LEU A 62 2.80 -2.31 14.66
N SER A 63 2.79 -1.94 15.94
CA SER A 63 1.57 -1.51 16.64
C SER A 63 0.89 -0.29 16.01
N GLN A 64 1.65 0.53 15.27
CA GLN A 64 1.14 1.71 14.57
C GLN A 64 0.78 1.41 13.10
N LEU A 65 1.09 0.21 12.60
CA LEU A 65 0.88 -0.21 11.21
C LEU A 65 -0.38 -1.07 11.02
N THR A 66 -1.20 -1.24 12.06
CA THR A 66 -2.39 -2.09 12.06
C THR A 66 -3.38 -1.75 10.96
N GLY A 67 -3.54 -0.46 10.62
CA GLY A 67 -4.37 -0.03 9.50
C GLY A 67 -3.86 -0.52 8.14
N LEU A 68 -2.56 -0.43 7.90
CA LEU A 68 -1.93 -0.91 6.66
C LEU A 68 -1.98 -2.44 6.56
N ILE A 69 -1.78 -3.15 7.67
CA ILE A 69 -1.88 -4.62 7.72
C ILE A 69 -3.31 -5.08 7.44
N THR A 70 -4.30 -4.38 8.01
CA THR A 70 -5.71 -4.65 7.74
C THR A 70 -6.03 -4.45 6.26
N MET A 71 -5.53 -3.36 5.66
CA MET A 71 -5.69 -3.11 4.22
C MET A 71 -5.05 -4.24 3.38
N CYS A 72 -3.85 -4.71 3.75
CA CYS A 72 -3.23 -5.84 3.08
C CYS A 72 -4.10 -7.11 3.15
N ASN A 73 -4.63 -7.43 4.33
CA ASN A 73 -5.50 -8.60 4.52
C ASN A 73 -6.74 -8.53 3.63
N TYR A 74 -7.39 -7.36 3.57
CA TYR A 74 -8.57 -7.12 2.73
C TYR A 74 -8.32 -7.50 1.26
N TYR A 75 -7.25 -6.97 0.67
CA TYR A 75 -6.90 -7.26 -0.73
C TYR A 75 -6.42 -8.70 -0.98
N ILE A 76 -5.73 -9.31 -0.01
CA ILE A 76 -5.27 -10.71 -0.11
C ILE A 76 -6.47 -11.66 -0.12
N ASN A 77 -7.43 -11.44 0.79
CA ASN A 77 -8.61 -12.29 0.95
C ASN A 77 -9.67 -12.02 -0.12
N GLY A 78 -9.67 -10.82 -0.71
CA GLY A 78 -10.68 -10.40 -1.69
C GLY A 78 -12.02 -10.09 -1.04
N GLU A 79 -11.98 -9.58 0.19
CA GLU A 79 -13.15 -9.05 0.90
C GLU A 79 -13.50 -7.64 0.41
#